data_AF-A0A537SLE3-F1
#
_entry.id   AF-A0A537SLE3-F1
#
_cell.length_a   1.000
_cell.length_b   1.000
_cell.length_c   1.000
_cell.angle_alpha   90.00
_cell.angle_beta   90.00
_cell.angle_gamma   90.00
#
_symmetry.space_group_name_H-M   'P 1'
#
loop_
_entity.id
_entity.type
_entity.pdbx_description
1 polymer ?
#
loop_
_entity_poly.entity_id
_entity_poly.type
_entity_poly.pdbx_seq_one_letter_code
_entity_poly.pdbx_strand_id
1 'polypeptide(L)'
;MLANTGAQAADALVPTKAPLFVAGYSWSGLYVGGHVGAGFSYRNWALSDGSLVEAGDAVMLGGQIGFNHQVGKWVIGLEGEAAWGNLKDEGVCPDGVNTCWTRQSWLATATGRIGYAFDPALFYLKGGGAFTRADYFKTAPIPSPLDEKGGGFRIGWTAGVGMDYALWNNWSVRLEYDYLDFGSRAFAMNNIATGAFAENVTVRLKAHEVKLGLNYLFNPGNFNPIVLPAGQTKQTEPEPQRLGLPAPLDSPPFPTSDWPLGGSQLIGVPDTAVGPLMKWIYDGPNGQAWKDSRIKIYGWAEVGANASTSTQSLAPAGYPIHPNRVELDQFVFHIERLPDTVQKDHVDWGFNVTNVYGLDYRYTIMKGIFSDQLLAKNRTYGYDVPTFYGELYFPQIAEGMNVRVGRYLSVPDIETQMAPGNWLYTHSLLYIFDPFTQMGVVNTVKLNDQWL
;
A
#
# COMPACT_ATOMS: atom_id res chain seq x y z
N MET A 1 -18.74 -76.03 5.23
CA MET A 1 -20.08 -75.51 5.59
C MET A 1 -20.17 -75.56 7.10
N LEU A 2 -19.99 -74.44 7.82
CA LEU A 2 -20.89 -73.29 8.03
C LEU A 2 -21.83 -73.48 9.25
N ALA A 3 -22.10 -72.35 9.92
CA ALA A 3 -22.96 -72.07 11.09
C ALA A 3 -22.34 -72.41 12.47
N ASN A 4 -21.88 -71.47 13.30
CA ASN A 4 -22.46 -70.22 13.88
C ASN A 4 -23.31 -70.47 15.14
N THR A 5 -22.77 -70.07 16.29
CA THR A 5 -23.46 -69.48 17.46
C THR A 5 -22.43 -68.51 18.07
N GLY A 6 -22.60 -67.20 18.15
CA GLY A 6 -23.79 -66.40 18.42
C GLY A 6 -23.78 -66.00 19.90
N ALA A 7 -22.94 -65.03 20.30
CA ALA A 7 -22.92 -64.46 21.64
C ALA A 7 -23.01 -62.93 21.60
N GLN A 8 -23.67 -62.40 22.63
CA GLN A 8 -24.50 -61.20 22.65
C GLN A 8 -23.76 -59.86 22.57
N ALA A 9 -24.46 -58.90 21.98
CA ALA A 9 -24.17 -57.48 22.05
C ALA A 9 -24.35 -56.95 23.48
N ALA A 10 -23.36 -56.16 23.93
CA ALA A 10 -23.52 -55.24 25.05
C ALA A 10 -23.40 -53.81 24.49
N ASP A 11 -24.40 -52.99 24.79
CA ASP A 11 -24.47 -51.57 24.48
C ASP A 11 -23.21 -50.83 24.95
N ALA A 12 -22.54 -50.15 24.02
CA ALA A 12 -21.56 -49.12 24.33
C ALA A 12 -22.16 -47.76 23.97
N LEU A 13 -22.40 -46.97 25.01
CA LEU A 13 -22.78 -45.56 24.97
C LEU A 13 -21.98 -44.81 23.89
N VAL A 14 -22.67 -44.20 22.92
CA VAL A 14 -22.06 -43.27 21.97
C VAL A 14 -21.60 -42.04 22.76
N PRO A 15 -20.31 -41.71 22.85
CA PRO A 15 -19.91 -40.44 23.39
C PRO A 15 -20.32 -39.36 22.38
N THR A 16 -21.32 -38.56 22.74
CA THR A 16 -21.64 -37.31 22.03
C THR A 16 -20.38 -36.45 22.03
N LYS A 17 -19.69 -36.39 20.89
CA LYS A 17 -18.57 -35.50 20.65
C LYS A 17 -19.07 -34.08 20.90
N ALA A 18 -18.57 -33.43 21.95
CA ALA A 18 -18.83 -32.01 22.18
C ALA A 18 -18.42 -31.23 20.92
N PRO A 19 -19.16 -30.17 20.53
CA PRO A 19 -18.77 -29.34 19.40
C PRO A 19 -17.34 -28.83 19.63
N LEU A 20 -16.49 -28.97 18.61
CA LEU A 20 -15.15 -28.40 18.61
C LEU A 20 -15.31 -26.89 18.78
N PHE A 21 -14.98 -26.36 19.95
CA PHE A 21 -14.68 -24.94 20.07
C PHE A 21 -13.45 -24.69 19.21
N VAL A 22 -13.65 -24.15 18.00
CA VAL A 22 -12.57 -23.49 17.28
C VAL A 22 -12.22 -22.29 18.14
N ALA A 23 -11.04 -22.31 18.78
CA ALA A 23 -10.53 -21.15 19.50
C ALA A 23 -10.35 -20.03 18.46
N GLY A 24 -11.30 -19.09 18.41
CA GLY A 24 -11.21 -17.88 17.59
C GLY A 24 -10.09 -16.98 18.12
N TYR A 25 -9.43 -16.23 17.23
CA TYR A 25 -8.35 -15.33 17.62
C TYR A 25 -8.93 -14.22 18.49
N SER A 26 -8.48 -14.15 19.74
CA SER A 26 -8.92 -13.10 20.65
C SER A 26 -8.03 -11.88 20.46
N TRP A 27 -8.64 -10.78 20.02
CA TRP A 27 -8.03 -9.46 19.94
C TRP A 27 -7.89 -8.78 21.30
N SER A 28 -8.38 -9.39 22.40
CA SER A 28 -8.29 -8.81 23.75
C SER A 28 -6.88 -8.83 24.28
N GLY A 29 -6.42 -7.70 24.83
CA GLY A 29 -5.12 -7.59 25.47
C GLY A 29 -4.42 -6.27 25.19
N LEU A 30 -3.27 -6.10 25.84
CA LEU A 30 -2.32 -5.02 25.55
C LEU A 30 -1.54 -5.40 24.29
N TYR A 31 -1.35 -4.48 23.36
CA TYR A 31 -0.45 -4.67 22.22
C TYR A 31 0.49 -3.47 22.09
N VAL A 32 1.64 -3.74 21.50
CA VAL A 32 2.60 -2.73 21.06
C VAL A 32 2.96 -2.99 19.61
N GLY A 33 3.26 -1.94 18.88
CA GLY A 33 3.62 -2.07 17.48
C GLY A 33 4.45 -0.91 16.99
N GLY A 34 5.03 -1.12 15.82
CA GLY A 34 5.62 -0.08 14.99
C GLY A 34 4.79 0.10 13.73
N HIS A 35 4.88 1.28 13.13
CA HIS A 35 4.31 1.54 11.81
C HIS A 35 5.20 2.46 10.98
N VAL A 36 5.03 2.34 9.68
CA VAL A 36 5.44 3.32 8.70
C VAL A 36 4.18 3.93 8.10
N GLY A 37 4.07 5.24 8.23
CA GLY A 37 2.99 6.04 7.67
C GLY A 37 3.49 6.82 6.47
N ALA A 38 2.72 6.84 5.38
CA ALA A 38 2.83 7.89 4.38
C ALA A 38 1.69 8.88 4.61
N GLY A 39 2.05 10.09 5.00
CA GLY A 39 1.14 11.20 5.25
C GLY A 39 1.16 12.21 4.11
N PHE A 40 0.00 12.59 3.63
CA PHE A 40 -0.18 13.80 2.82
C PHE A 40 -0.90 14.84 3.66
N SER A 41 -0.27 15.98 3.87
CA SER A 41 -0.88 17.12 4.54
C SER A 41 -1.37 18.14 3.54
N TYR A 42 -2.63 18.59 3.69
CA TYR A 42 -3.19 19.71 2.94
C TYR A 42 -3.31 20.90 3.89
N ARG A 43 -2.73 22.03 3.51
CA ARG A 43 -2.61 23.22 4.34
C ARG A 43 -3.12 24.43 3.60
N ASN A 44 -3.91 25.25 4.28
CA ASN A 44 -4.39 26.50 3.72
C ASN A 44 -3.89 27.66 4.57
N TRP A 45 -3.00 28.47 4.00
CA TRP A 45 -2.53 29.73 4.57
C TRP A 45 -3.48 30.83 4.17
N ALA A 46 -3.95 31.60 5.15
CA ALA A 46 -4.58 32.89 4.93
C ALA A 46 -3.65 33.98 5.45
N LEU A 47 -3.08 34.74 4.52
CA LEU A 47 -2.22 35.90 4.74
C LEU A 47 -3.02 37.20 4.52
N SER A 48 -2.44 38.34 4.90
CA SER A 48 -3.08 39.65 4.72
C SER A 48 -3.21 40.09 3.25
N ASP A 49 -2.47 39.46 2.35
CA ASP A 49 -2.37 39.71 0.90
C ASP A 49 -3.02 38.61 0.03
N GLY A 50 -3.56 37.54 0.61
CA GLY A 50 -4.20 36.45 -0.12
C GLY A 50 -4.23 35.11 0.63
N SER A 51 -4.60 34.02 -0.06
CA SER A 51 -4.57 32.66 0.51
C SER A 51 -3.76 31.70 -0.37
N LEU A 52 -2.92 30.85 0.24
CA LEU A 52 -2.24 29.75 -0.44
C LEU A 52 -2.73 28.41 0.04
N VAL A 53 -2.95 27.50 -0.90
CA VAL A 53 -3.14 26.08 -0.60
C VAL A 53 -1.83 25.36 -0.86
N GLU A 54 -1.13 25.05 0.21
CA GLU A 54 0.09 24.23 0.25
C GLU A 54 -0.27 22.78 0.53
N ALA A 55 0.46 21.83 -0.02
CA ALA A 55 0.20 20.42 0.19
C ALA A 55 1.52 19.66 0.21
N GLY A 56 1.99 19.37 1.43
CA GLY A 56 3.25 18.70 1.70
C GLY A 56 3.04 17.24 2.07
N ASP A 57 3.97 16.41 1.69
CA ASP A 57 3.95 14.97 1.84
C ASP A 57 5.17 14.47 2.62
N ALA A 58 4.97 13.44 3.43
CA ALA A 58 6.09 12.81 4.12
C ALA A 58 5.79 11.38 4.51
N VAL A 59 6.87 10.62 4.64
CA VAL A 59 6.87 9.38 5.39
C VAL A 59 7.21 9.65 6.84
N MET A 60 6.46 9.02 7.72
CA MET A 60 6.62 9.04 9.16
C MET A 60 6.89 7.63 9.67
N LEU A 61 7.79 7.51 10.63
CA LEU A 61 8.02 6.28 11.37
C LEU A 61 7.51 6.47 12.78
N GLY A 62 6.71 5.53 13.25
CA GLY A 62 6.08 5.66 14.54
C GLY A 62 5.90 4.35 15.27
N GLY A 63 5.44 4.50 16.50
CA GLY A 63 5.08 3.41 17.38
C GLY A 63 3.70 3.62 17.96
N GLN A 64 3.05 2.51 18.28
CA GLN A 64 1.73 2.49 18.87
C GLN A 64 1.70 1.54 20.06
N ILE A 65 0.90 1.93 21.06
CA ILE A 65 0.54 1.08 22.19
C ILE A 65 -0.96 1.19 22.39
N GLY A 66 -1.61 0.07 22.60
CA GLY A 66 -3.03 0.08 22.85
C GLY A 66 -3.50 -1.12 23.64
N PHE A 67 -4.75 -1.01 24.08
CA PHE A 67 -5.43 -2.07 24.82
C PHE A 67 -6.78 -2.32 24.17
N ASN A 68 -7.09 -3.60 23.95
CA ASN A 68 -8.34 -4.07 23.39
C ASN A 68 -9.10 -4.92 24.40
N HIS A 69 -10.42 -4.79 24.36
CA HIS A 69 -11.37 -5.67 25.02
C HIS A 69 -12.39 -6.15 23.99
N GLN A 70 -12.44 -7.48 23.79
CA GLN A 70 -13.35 -8.12 22.86
C GLN A 70 -14.50 -8.80 23.60
N VAL A 71 -15.74 -8.51 23.18
CA VAL A 71 -16.96 -9.17 23.65
C VAL A 71 -17.69 -9.75 22.43
N GLY A 72 -17.64 -11.07 22.29
CA GLY A 72 -18.11 -11.73 21.08
C GLY A 72 -17.28 -11.31 19.87
N LYS A 73 -17.92 -10.77 18.83
CA LYS A 73 -17.23 -10.21 17.65
C LYS A 73 -16.92 -8.73 17.77
N TRP A 74 -17.41 -8.03 18.80
CA TRP A 74 -17.15 -6.62 18.99
C TRP A 74 -15.86 -6.41 19.75
N VAL A 75 -15.01 -5.50 19.26
CA VAL A 75 -13.78 -5.08 19.92
C VAL A 75 -13.90 -3.60 20.24
N ILE A 76 -13.60 -3.23 21.48
CA ILE A 76 -13.40 -1.83 21.88
C ILE A 76 -11.97 -1.68 22.38
N GLY A 77 -11.36 -0.52 22.17
CA GLY A 77 -10.01 -0.29 22.62
C GLY A 77 -9.63 1.18 22.74
N LEU A 78 -8.48 1.40 23.36
CA LEU A 78 -7.80 2.68 23.42
C LEU A 78 -6.41 2.52 22.82
N GLU A 79 -5.94 3.54 22.11
CA GLU A 79 -4.64 3.53 21.46
C GLU A 79 -3.97 4.91 21.59
N GLY A 80 -2.69 4.89 21.94
CA GLY A 80 -1.79 6.02 21.86
C GLY A 80 -0.73 5.76 20.79
N GLU A 81 -0.45 6.76 19.98
CA GLU A 81 0.47 6.68 18.85
C GLU A 81 1.36 7.91 18.81
N ALA A 82 2.62 7.72 18.42
CA ALA A 82 3.52 8.81 18.06
C ALA A 82 4.35 8.43 16.84
N ALA A 83 4.48 9.37 15.91
CA ALA A 83 5.26 9.23 14.70
C ALA A 83 6.18 10.43 14.51
N TRP A 84 7.37 10.18 13.99
CA TRP A 84 8.38 11.18 13.65
C TRP A 84 8.68 11.13 12.17
N GLY A 85 8.85 12.30 11.59
CA GLY A 85 9.15 12.45 10.17
C GLY A 85 9.64 13.86 9.89
N ASN A 86 10.17 14.08 8.70
CA ASN A 86 10.53 15.42 8.25
C ASN A 86 9.49 15.87 7.22
N LEU A 87 8.34 16.36 7.72
CA LEU A 87 7.35 17.00 6.86
C LEU A 87 7.88 18.39 6.54
N LYS A 88 8.40 18.55 5.32
CA LYS A 88 8.78 19.84 4.76
C LYS A 88 7.93 20.08 3.52
N ASP A 89 7.33 21.26 3.45
CA ASP A 89 6.64 21.76 2.26
C ASP A 89 7.14 23.18 1.99
N GLU A 90 7.29 23.55 0.71
CA GLU A 90 7.74 24.86 0.28
C GLU A 90 6.95 25.35 -0.94
N GLY A 91 6.53 26.61 -0.90
CA GLY A 91 5.79 27.26 -1.98
C GLY A 91 6.14 28.74 -2.08
N VAL A 92 5.83 29.36 -3.22
CA VAL A 92 5.93 30.82 -3.36
C VAL A 92 4.78 31.47 -2.61
N CYS A 93 5.08 32.41 -1.72
CA CYS A 93 4.11 33.21 -0.96
C CYS A 93 3.18 34.00 -1.92
N PRO A 94 1.96 34.44 -1.51
CA PRO A 94 1.06 35.27 -2.33
C PRO A 94 1.69 36.56 -2.83
N ASP A 95 2.65 37.11 -2.09
CA ASP A 95 3.45 38.27 -2.50
C ASP A 95 4.27 38.03 -3.79
N GLY A 96 4.36 36.79 -4.26
CA GLY A 96 5.01 36.39 -5.51
C GLY A 96 6.54 36.45 -5.47
N VAL A 97 7.13 36.72 -4.29
CA VAL A 97 8.58 36.96 -4.14
C VAL A 97 9.19 36.05 -3.09
N ASN A 98 8.53 35.89 -1.93
CA ASN A 98 9.08 35.13 -0.82
C ASN A 98 8.74 33.63 -0.93
N THR A 99 9.52 32.79 -0.27
CA THR A 99 9.24 31.36 -0.12
C THR A 99 8.62 31.12 1.25
N CYS A 100 7.41 30.59 1.25
CA CYS A 100 6.69 30.15 2.43
C CYS A 100 6.94 28.65 2.60
N TRP A 101 7.38 28.21 3.78
CA TRP A 101 7.62 26.79 4.03
C TRP A 101 7.28 26.40 5.46
N THR A 102 7.09 25.12 5.68
CA THR A 102 6.68 24.60 7.00
C THR A 102 7.42 23.36 7.36
N ARG A 103 7.66 23.23 8.66
CA ARG A 103 8.28 22.06 9.25
C ARG A 103 7.38 21.47 10.31
N GLN A 104 7.02 20.22 10.13
CA GLN A 104 6.37 19.40 11.14
C GLN A 104 7.24 18.16 11.41
N SER A 105 7.68 18.01 12.66
CA SER A 105 8.69 17.00 13.03
C SER A 105 8.10 15.76 13.69
N TRP A 106 6.88 15.85 14.21
CA TRP A 106 6.20 14.75 14.87
C TRP A 106 4.69 14.92 14.86
N LEU A 107 3.98 13.81 15.02
CA LEU A 107 2.55 13.74 15.18
C LEU A 107 2.25 12.70 16.26
N ALA A 108 1.25 12.95 17.11
CA ALA A 108 0.77 11.95 18.05
C ALA A 108 -0.75 11.95 18.08
N THR A 109 -1.32 10.79 18.36
CA THR A 109 -2.76 10.63 18.53
C THR A 109 -3.07 9.87 19.81
N ALA A 110 -4.22 10.19 20.41
CA ALA A 110 -4.80 9.45 21.50
C ALA A 110 -6.26 9.17 21.14
N THR A 111 -6.58 7.91 20.88
CA THR A 111 -7.83 7.51 20.22
C THR A 111 -8.53 6.38 20.95
N GLY A 112 -9.86 6.37 20.86
CA GLY A 112 -10.67 5.19 21.09
C GLY A 112 -10.94 4.50 19.76
N ARG A 113 -11.04 3.16 19.79
CA ARG A 113 -11.39 2.36 18.62
C ARG A 113 -12.54 1.40 18.90
N ILE A 114 -13.38 1.19 17.91
CA ILE A 114 -14.47 0.20 17.91
C ILE A 114 -14.40 -0.60 16.62
N GLY A 115 -14.42 -1.92 16.74
CA GLY A 115 -14.24 -2.82 15.61
C GLY A 115 -15.09 -4.07 15.68
N TYR A 116 -15.13 -4.77 14.56
CA TYR A 116 -15.84 -6.02 14.37
C TYR A 116 -14.88 -7.09 13.82
N ALA A 117 -14.78 -8.21 14.52
CA ALA A 117 -13.90 -9.32 14.20
C ALA A 117 -14.57 -10.29 13.20
N PHE A 118 -13.91 -10.44 12.05
CA PHE A 118 -14.13 -11.47 11.05
C PHE A 118 -12.90 -12.39 11.05
N ASP A 119 -12.77 -13.16 12.13
CA ASP A 119 -11.56 -13.95 12.42
C ASP A 119 -10.97 -14.64 11.17
N PRO A 120 -9.68 -14.41 10.83
CA PRO A 120 -8.63 -13.76 11.64
C PRO A 120 -8.45 -12.24 11.39
N ALA A 121 -9.42 -11.55 10.77
CA ALA A 121 -9.36 -10.12 10.49
C ALA A 121 -10.19 -9.29 11.49
N LEU A 122 -9.75 -8.08 11.82
CA LEU A 122 -10.47 -7.09 12.62
C LEU A 122 -10.56 -5.78 11.84
N PHE A 123 -11.79 -5.37 11.50
CA PHE A 123 -12.04 -4.06 10.91
C PHE A 123 -12.50 -3.10 11.99
N TYR A 124 -11.97 -1.88 12.03
CA TYR A 124 -12.29 -0.93 13.07
C TYR A 124 -12.37 0.51 12.57
N LEU A 125 -13.12 1.31 13.32
CA LEU A 125 -13.13 2.76 13.26
C LEU A 125 -12.39 3.29 14.49
N LYS A 126 -11.64 4.38 14.34
CA LYS A 126 -10.99 5.08 15.45
C LYS A 126 -11.29 6.57 15.42
N GLY A 127 -11.24 7.19 16.59
CA GLY A 127 -11.38 8.63 16.72
C GLY A 127 -10.87 9.15 18.05
N GLY A 128 -10.42 10.40 18.09
CA GLY A 128 -9.91 11.01 19.31
C GLY A 128 -9.14 12.31 19.09
N GLY A 129 -8.16 12.55 19.95
CA GLY A 129 -7.32 13.75 19.91
C GLY A 129 -6.09 13.57 19.04
N ALA A 130 -5.71 14.64 18.34
CA ALA A 130 -4.49 14.72 17.55
C ALA A 130 -3.60 15.86 18.06
N PHE A 131 -2.29 15.64 18.07
CA PHE A 131 -1.31 16.57 18.59
C PHE A 131 -0.13 16.67 17.64
N THR A 132 0.37 17.88 17.42
CA THR A 132 1.58 18.10 16.63
C THR A 132 2.23 19.43 16.98
N ARG A 133 3.43 19.65 16.46
CA ARG A 133 4.07 20.96 16.40
C ARG A 133 4.33 21.32 14.94
N ALA A 134 3.84 22.49 14.54
CA ALA A 134 4.11 23.05 13.22
C ALA A 134 4.84 24.38 13.39
N ASP A 135 6.05 24.46 12.83
CA ASP A 135 6.82 25.70 12.72
C ASP A 135 6.71 26.23 11.29
N TYR A 136 6.41 27.51 11.14
CA TYR A 136 6.16 28.21 9.88
C TYR A 136 7.29 29.20 9.59
N PHE A 137 7.67 29.29 8.32
CA PHE A 137 8.76 30.15 7.88
C PHE A 137 8.36 30.91 6.62
N LYS A 138 8.80 32.16 6.53
CA LYS A 138 8.72 33.02 5.33
C LYS A 138 10.11 33.56 5.08
N THR A 139 10.72 33.19 3.96
CA THR A 139 12.13 33.49 3.66
C THR A 139 12.26 34.18 2.31
N ALA A 140 13.11 35.20 2.25
CA ALA A 140 13.40 35.89 1.00
C ALA A 140 14.29 35.03 0.07
N PRO A 141 14.32 35.31 -1.26
CA PRO A 141 15.18 34.59 -2.21
C PRO A 141 16.68 34.66 -1.91
N ILE A 142 17.10 35.64 -1.11
CA ILE A 142 18.46 35.85 -0.64
C ILE A 142 18.36 36.06 0.88
N PRO A 143 19.24 35.46 1.71
CA PRO A 143 19.18 35.60 3.17
C PRO A 143 19.02 37.07 3.58
N SER A 144 17.93 37.37 4.26
CA SER A 144 17.48 38.75 4.48
C SER A 144 17.17 38.99 5.95
N PRO A 145 17.41 40.22 6.47
CA PRO A 145 16.86 40.66 7.73
C PRO A 145 15.33 40.72 7.74
N LEU A 146 14.64 40.27 6.68
CA LEU A 146 13.18 40.16 6.57
C LEU A 146 12.69 38.71 6.69
N ASP A 147 13.58 37.72 6.91
CA ASP A 147 13.13 36.34 7.11
C ASP A 147 12.34 36.23 8.42
N GLU A 148 11.26 35.48 8.41
CA GLU A 148 10.32 35.38 9.52
C GLU A 148 10.05 33.93 9.91
N LYS A 149 9.82 33.72 11.21
CA LYS A 149 9.44 32.44 11.80
C LYS A 149 8.29 32.61 12.78
N GLY A 150 7.37 31.65 12.76
CA GLY A 150 6.30 31.53 13.75
C GLY A 150 5.92 30.07 13.97
N GLY A 151 4.86 29.83 14.74
CA GLY A 151 4.28 28.51 14.92
C GLY A 151 4.27 28.04 16.37
N GLY A 152 4.00 26.75 16.56
CA GLY A 152 3.91 26.15 17.88
C GLY A 152 3.03 24.91 17.95
N PHE A 153 2.62 24.58 19.17
CA PHE A 153 1.81 23.40 19.45
C PHE A 153 0.41 23.51 18.85
N ARG A 154 -0.08 22.40 18.30
CA ARG A 154 -1.38 22.25 17.66
C ARG A 154 -2.11 21.09 18.32
N ILE A 155 -3.38 21.34 18.65
CA ILE A 155 -4.32 20.33 19.14
C ILE A 155 -5.45 20.28 18.13
N GLY A 156 -5.83 19.06 17.75
CA GLY A 156 -6.88 18.78 16.79
C GLY A 156 -7.64 17.52 17.16
N TRP A 157 -8.45 17.06 16.21
CA TRP A 157 -9.13 15.77 16.30
C TRP A 157 -8.69 14.88 15.14
N THR A 158 -8.82 13.57 15.34
CA THR A 158 -8.58 12.55 14.31
C THR A 158 -9.78 11.63 14.20
N ALA A 159 -10.06 11.16 12.99
CA ALA A 159 -10.96 10.05 12.71
C ALA A 159 -10.35 9.17 11.62
N GLY A 160 -10.46 7.86 11.79
CA GLY A 160 -9.84 6.92 10.87
C GLY A 160 -10.52 5.56 10.83
N VAL A 161 -10.06 4.78 9.87
CA VAL A 161 -10.52 3.40 9.61
C VAL A 161 -9.31 2.51 9.46
N GLY A 162 -9.39 1.28 9.95
CA GLY A 162 -8.28 0.35 9.85
C GLY A 162 -8.70 -1.11 9.83
N MET A 163 -7.75 -1.94 9.43
CA MET A 163 -7.85 -3.39 9.44
C MET A 163 -6.58 -3.97 10.07
N ASP A 164 -6.75 -4.75 11.13
CA ASP A 164 -5.71 -5.60 11.69
C ASP A 164 -5.95 -7.05 11.21
N TYR A 165 -4.93 -7.75 10.73
CA TYR A 165 -5.00 -9.15 10.32
C TYR A 165 -4.04 -9.99 11.15
N ALA A 166 -4.56 -10.99 11.87
CA ALA A 166 -3.75 -11.84 12.74
C ALA A 166 -2.83 -12.77 11.92
N LEU A 167 -1.57 -12.79 12.30
CA LEU A 167 -0.50 -13.62 11.76
C LEU A 167 -0.13 -14.73 12.78
N TRP A 168 1.09 -15.26 12.68
CA TRP A 168 1.62 -16.26 13.61
C TRP A 168 2.04 -15.62 14.95
N ASN A 169 2.05 -16.41 16.03
CA ASN A 169 2.65 -16.06 17.33
C ASN A 169 2.26 -14.66 17.86
N ASN A 170 0.96 -14.33 17.83
CA ASN A 170 0.39 -13.07 18.36
C ASN A 170 0.79 -11.81 17.58
N TRP A 171 1.46 -11.96 16.44
CA TRP A 171 1.69 -10.87 15.52
C TRP A 171 0.43 -10.59 14.72
N SER A 172 0.25 -9.33 14.35
CA SER A 172 -0.75 -8.91 13.38
C SER A 172 -0.16 -7.82 12.50
N VAL A 173 -0.61 -7.78 11.25
CA VAL A 173 -0.31 -6.67 10.34
C VAL A 173 -1.49 -5.71 10.34
N ARG A 174 -1.20 -4.41 10.24
CA ARG A 174 -2.17 -3.33 10.25
C ARG A 174 -2.11 -2.53 8.96
N LEU A 175 -3.26 -2.21 8.41
CA LEU A 175 -3.44 -1.13 7.45
C LEU A 175 -4.45 -0.12 8.00
N GLU A 176 -4.08 1.16 8.05
CA GLU A 176 -4.90 2.21 8.67
C GLU A 176 -4.90 3.49 7.82
N TYR A 177 -6.03 4.19 7.78
CA TYR A 177 -6.17 5.52 7.20
C TYR A 177 -6.75 6.49 8.23
N ASP A 178 -6.06 7.60 8.47
CA ASP A 178 -6.48 8.65 9.41
C ASP A 178 -6.66 9.99 8.70
N TYR A 179 -7.72 10.69 9.08
CA TYR A 179 -7.92 12.11 8.78
C TYR A 179 -7.73 12.93 10.06
N LEU A 180 -6.88 13.96 10.00
CA LEU A 180 -6.58 14.84 11.12
C LEU A 180 -6.92 16.30 10.75
N ASP A 181 -7.62 17.00 11.65
CA ASP A 181 -7.91 18.43 11.52
C ASP A 181 -7.46 19.17 12.78
N PHE A 182 -6.46 20.05 12.62
CA PHE A 182 -5.88 20.88 13.68
C PHE A 182 -6.46 22.30 13.70
N GLY A 183 -7.51 22.54 12.91
CA GLY A 183 -8.22 23.79 12.83
C GLY A 183 -7.40 24.96 12.25
N SER A 184 -8.01 26.14 12.30
CA SER A 184 -7.37 27.42 11.95
C SER A 184 -6.86 28.10 13.20
N ARG A 185 -5.61 28.57 13.19
CA ARG A 185 -5.06 29.37 14.29
C ARG A 185 -4.20 30.50 13.73
N ALA A 186 -4.32 31.67 14.35
CA ALA A 186 -3.47 32.81 14.07
C ALA A 186 -2.20 32.73 14.92
N PHE A 187 -1.06 33.05 14.32
CA PHE A 187 0.24 33.13 14.99
C PHE A 187 0.93 34.42 14.62
N ALA A 188 1.65 34.97 15.60
CA ALA A 188 2.63 36.00 15.34
C ALA A 188 3.84 35.37 14.64
N MET A 189 4.18 35.92 13.49
CA MET A 189 5.45 35.73 12.84
C MET A 189 6.41 36.80 13.36
N ASN A 190 7.63 36.38 13.70
CA ASN A 190 8.67 37.27 14.17
C ASN A 190 9.85 37.20 13.22
N ASN A 191 10.51 38.33 13.08
CA ASN A 191 11.74 38.44 12.33
C ASN A 191 12.82 37.52 12.92
N ILE A 192 13.47 36.70 12.10
CA ILE A 192 14.47 35.73 12.55
C ILE A 192 15.72 36.44 13.09
N ALA A 193 16.12 37.57 12.49
CA ALA A 193 17.33 38.29 12.87
C ALA A 193 17.14 39.17 14.12
N THR A 194 16.00 39.85 14.23
CA THR A 194 15.77 40.84 15.31
C THR A 194 14.83 40.32 16.41
N GLY A 195 14.10 39.24 16.18
CA GLY A 195 13.06 38.74 17.10
C GLY A 195 11.83 39.65 17.21
N ALA A 196 11.80 40.77 16.48
CA ALA A 196 10.70 41.72 16.49
C ALA A 196 9.45 41.12 15.82
N PHE A 197 8.28 41.51 16.31
CA PHE A 197 7.00 41.17 15.68
C PHE A 197 6.99 41.68 14.23
N ALA A 198 6.62 40.79 13.30
CA ALA A 198 6.50 41.12 11.88
C ALA A 198 5.03 41.22 11.47
N GLU A 199 4.31 40.09 11.49
CA GLU A 199 2.91 40.02 11.09
C GLU A 199 2.13 38.91 11.82
N ASN A 200 0.81 38.89 11.64
CA ASN A 200 -0.05 37.79 12.10
C ASN A 200 -0.54 36.98 10.90
N VAL A 201 -0.34 35.66 10.96
CA VAL A 201 -0.72 34.73 9.89
C VAL A 201 -1.70 33.69 10.41
N THR A 202 -2.78 33.45 9.66
CA THR A 202 -3.75 32.40 9.99
C THR A 202 -3.47 31.17 9.15
N VAL A 203 -3.17 30.04 9.80
CA VAL A 203 -2.93 28.76 9.10
C VAL A 203 -3.93 27.72 9.52
N ARG A 204 -4.63 27.15 8.53
CA ARG A 204 -5.45 25.94 8.66
C ARG A 204 -4.62 24.71 8.30
N LEU A 205 -4.58 23.73 9.21
CA LEU A 205 -3.78 22.53 9.06
C LEU A 205 -4.67 21.28 9.07
N LYS A 206 -4.61 20.51 7.98
CA LYS A 206 -5.24 19.20 7.84
C LYS A 206 -4.21 18.18 7.37
N ALA A 207 -4.39 16.92 7.78
CA ALA A 207 -3.56 15.82 7.31
C ALA A 207 -4.40 14.59 6.99
N HIS A 208 -3.96 13.83 6.00
CA HIS A 208 -4.43 12.49 5.69
C HIS A 208 -3.23 11.56 5.80
N GLU A 209 -3.38 10.43 6.47
CA GLU A 209 -2.30 9.50 6.73
C GLU A 209 -2.72 8.09 6.37
N VAL A 210 -1.88 7.37 5.64
CA VAL A 210 -2.01 5.93 5.39
C VAL A 210 -0.86 5.23 6.11
N LYS A 211 -1.16 4.27 6.98
CA LYS A 211 -0.18 3.55 7.80
C LYS A 211 -0.21 2.06 7.51
N LEU A 212 0.99 1.49 7.37
CA LEU A 212 1.22 0.06 7.42
C LEU A 212 2.02 -0.25 8.70
N GLY A 213 1.54 -1.20 9.50
CA GLY A 213 2.14 -1.50 10.80
C GLY A 213 2.19 -2.98 11.14
N LEU A 214 2.99 -3.29 12.15
CA LEU A 214 3.06 -4.61 12.78
C LEU A 214 2.81 -4.45 14.27
N ASN A 215 1.89 -5.25 14.82
CA ASN A 215 1.56 -5.25 16.23
C ASN A 215 1.83 -6.63 16.84
N TYR A 216 2.32 -6.64 18.06
CA TYR A 216 2.43 -7.82 18.90
C TYR A 216 1.44 -7.72 20.06
N LEU A 217 0.53 -8.68 20.16
CA LEU A 217 -0.47 -8.77 21.23
C LEU A 217 0.06 -9.59 22.41
N PHE A 218 0.09 -8.99 23.60
CA PHE A 218 0.48 -9.64 24.84
C PHE A 218 -0.70 -10.40 25.46
N ASN A 219 -0.41 -11.61 25.95
CA ASN A 219 -1.38 -12.50 26.61
C ASN A 219 -2.72 -12.62 25.86
N PRO A 220 -2.73 -13.09 24.60
CA PRO A 220 -3.98 -13.53 24.02
C PRO A 220 -4.53 -14.66 24.90
N GLY A 221 -5.82 -14.63 25.22
CA GLY A 221 -6.45 -15.78 25.87
C GLY A 221 -6.12 -17.04 25.07
N ASN A 222 -5.48 -18.02 25.71
CA ASN A 222 -5.01 -19.31 25.19
C ASN A 222 -5.30 -19.56 23.70
N PHE A 223 -4.44 -19.06 22.82
CA PHE A 223 -4.42 -19.51 21.44
C PHE A 223 -3.59 -20.78 21.37
N ASN A 224 -4.24 -21.93 21.21
CA ASN A 224 -3.58 -23.04 20.55
C ASN A 224 -3.26 -22.58 19.13
N PRO A 225 -2.04 -22.79 18.62
CA PRO A 225 -1.71 -22.40 17.25
C PRO A 225 -2.76 -22.97 16.31
N ILE A 226 -3.11 -22.22 15.27
CA ILE A 226 -3.60 -22.86 14.04
C ILE A 226 -2.43 -23.74 13.61
N VAL A 227 -2.46 -25.00 14.03
CA VAL A 227 -1.76 -26.05 13.32
C VAL A 227 -2.37 -25.97 11.94
N LEU A 228 -1.63 -25.42 10.98
CA LEU A 228 -1.91 -25.65 9.57
C LEU A 228 -2.25 -27.13 9.49
N PRO A 229 -3.45 -27.53 9.05
CA PRO A 229 -3.84 -28.93 9.08
C PRO A 229 -2.68 -29.71 8.46
N ALA A 230 -2.07 -30.60 9.27
CA ALA A 230 -0.92 -31.39 8.87
C ALA A 230 -1.24 -31.93 7.49
N GLY A 231 -0.44 -31.52 6.50
CA GLY A 231 -0.80 -31.45 5.09
C GLY A 231 -1.94 -32.38 4.75
N GLN A 232 -3.17 -31.85 4.72
CA GLN A 232 -4.20 -32.51 3.95
C GLN A 232 -3.59 -32.60 2.57
N THR A 233 -3.29 -33.83 2.15
CA THR A 233 -2.84 -34.16 0.82
C THR A 233 -3.65 -33.30 -0.12
N LYS A 234 -3.02 -32.27 -0.69
CA LYS A 234 -3.63 -31.40 -1.70
C LYS A 234 -4.31 -32.37 -2.64
N GLN A 235 -5.65 -32.40 -2.64
CA GLN A 235 -6.35 -32.84 -3.83
C GLN A 235 -5.77 -31.94 -4.89
N THR A 236 -4.92 -32.55 -5.71
CA THR A 236 -4.21 -31.88 -6.77
C THR A 236 -5.32 -31.51 -7.73
N GLU A 237 -5.87 -30.29 -7.57
CA GLU A 237 -6.57 -29.66 -8.68
C GLU A 237 -5.64 -29.84 -9.88
N PRO A 238 -6.11 -30.46 -10.97
CA PRO A 238 -5.27 -30.72 -12.12
C PRO A 238 -4.60 -29.41 -12.51
N GLU A 239 -3.27 -29.45 -12.58
CA GLU A 239 -2.48 -28.28 -12.90
C GLU A 239 -3.03 -27.67 -14.20
N PRO A 240 -3.36 -26.36 -14.21
CA PRO A 240 -3.95 -25.74 -15.39
C PRO A 240 -3.08 -26.00 -16.62
N GLN A 241 -3.69 -26.45 -17.71
CA GLN A 241 -2.95 -26.91 -18.88
C GLN A 241 -2.20 -25.76 -19.55
N ARG A 242 -0.86 -25.79 -19.56
CA ARG A 242 -0.05 -24.83 -20.32
C ARG A 242 -0.05 -25.19 -21.81
N LEU A 243 -0.16 -24.18 -22.68
CA LEU A 243 -0.01 -24.29 -24.14
C LEU A 243 1.33 -23.68 -24.59
N GLY A 244 2.41 -24.40 -24.34
CA GLY A 244 3.75 -24.01 -24.77
C GLY A 244 4.84 -24.88 -24.14
N LEU A 245 6.08 -24.40 -24.22
CA LEU A 245 7.23 -24.99 -23.53
C LEU A 245 6.98 -25.08 -22.01
N PRO A 246 7.68 -25.95 -21.25
CA PRO A 246 7.65 -25.91 -19.79
C PRO A 246 8.28 -24.64 -19.24
N ALA A 247 7.96 -24.28 -18.00
CA ALA A 247 8.49 -23.06 -17.40
C ALA A 247 10.02 -23.20 -17.22
N PRO A 248 10.80 -22.14 -17.43
CA PRO A 248 12.26 -22.23 -17.36
C PRO A 248 12.78 -22.50 -15.95
N LEU A 249 12.01 -22.16 -14.90
CA LEU A 249 12.35 -22.37 -13.50
C LEU A 249 11.16 -22.92 -12.71
N ASP A 250 11.45 -23.62 -11.61
CA ASP A 250 10.44 -24.02 -10.65
C ASP A 250 10.05 -22.80 -9.77
N SER A 251 8.75 -22.70 -9.47
CA SER A 251 8.18 -21.70 -8.56
C SER A 251 7.37 -22.49 -7.53
N PRO A 252 7.83 -22.65 -6.27
CA PRO A 252 8.63 -21.70 -5.45
C PRO A 252 10.17 -21.87 -5.49
N PRO A 253 10.99 -20.90 -5.00
CA PRO A 253 10.62 -19.76 -4.13
C PRO A 253 10.17 -18.49 -4.85
N PHE A 254 10.37 -18.38 -6.16
CA PHE A 254 9.87 -17.25 -6.94
C PHE A 254 8.34 -17.37 -7.10
N PRO A 255 7.59 -16.25 -7.20
CA PRO A 255 6.13 -16.27 -7.31
C PRO A 255 5.62 -16.58 -8.72
N THR A 256 6.45 -16.36 -9.73
CA THR A 256 6.20 -16.75 -11.12
C THR A 256 7.46 -17.40 -11.67
N SER A 257 7.27 -18.35 -12.58
CA SER A 257 8.35 -19.01 -13.32
C SER A 257 8.51 -18.48 -14.74
N ASP A 258 7.63 -17.57 -15.15
CA ASP A 258 7.60 -16.97 -16.47
C ASP A 258 7.88 -15.46 -16.38
N TRP A 259 8.67 -14.96 -17.34
CA TRP A 259 9.03 -13.54 -17.49
C TRP A 259 8.44 -12.99 -18.79
N PRO A 260 7.33 -12.24 -18.72
CA PRO A 260 6.75 -11.61 -19.90
C PRO A 260 7.67 -10.53 -20.46
N LEU A 261 7.74 -10.42 -21.79
CA LEU A 261 8.57 -9.42 -22.46
C LEU A 261 7.78 -8.11 -22.62
N GLY A 262 8.30 -6.99 -22.12
CA GLY A 262 7.66 -5.66 -22.24
C GLY A 262 6.26 -5.58 -21.61
N GLY A 263 6.01 -6.33 -20.53
CA GLY A 263 4.70 -6.37 -19.88
C GLY A 263 3.59 -7.05 -20.70
N SER A 264 3.89 -7.66 -21.85
CA SER A 264 2.94 -8.51 -22.58
C SER A 264 2.86 -9.89 -21.92
N GLN A 265 1.66 -10.31 -21.51
CA GLN A 265 1.46 -11.66 -20.97
C GLN A 265 1.83 -12.72 -22.02
N LEU A 266 2.43 -13.82 -21.58
CA LEU A 266 2.67 -14.97 -22.45
C LEU A 266 1.33 -15.60 -22.83
N ILE A 267 1.18 -15.94 -24.11
CA ILE A 267 -0.03 -16.60 -24.62
C ILE A 267 0.09 -18.11 -24.33
N GLY A 268 -0.96 -18.68 -23.75
CA GLY A 268 -1.02 -20.10 -23.39
C GLY A 268 -0.49 -20.41 -22.00
N VAL A 269 -0.24 -19.40 -21.17
CA VAL A 269 0.20 -19.59 -19.77
C VAL A 269 -0.98 -19.37 -18.83
N PRO A 270 -1.32 -20.35 -17.98
CA PRO A 270 -2.40 -20.20 -17.02
C PRO A 270 -2.01 -19.25 -15.89
N ASP A 271 -2.98 -18.47 -15.41
CA ASP A 271 -2.82 -17.60 -14.26
C ASP A 271 -2.93 -18.40 -12.96
N THR A 272 -1.78 -18.77 -12.39
CA THR A 272 -1.68 -19.56 -11.16
C THR A 272 -1.25 -18.74 -9.94
N ALA A 273 -0.88 -17.47 -10.15
CA ALA A 273 -0.34 -16.61 -9.10
C ALA A 273 -1.47 -16.00 -8.25
N VAL A 274 -1.65 -16.53 -7.04
CA VAL A 274 -2.65 -16.04 -6.07
C VAL A 274 -1.95 -15.48 -4.83
N GLY A 275 -2.01 -14.15 -4.67
CA GLY A 275 -1.49 -13.47 -3.48
C GLY A 275 -2.34 -13.71 -2.21
N PRO A 276 -1.81 -13.39 -1.01
CA PRO A 276 -2.49 -13.64 0.25
C PRO A 276 -3.88 -13.00 0.36
N LEU A 277 -4.04 -11.75 -0.12
CA LEU A 277 -5.32 -11.04 -0.13
C LEU A 277 -6.37 -11.78 -0.97
N MET A 278 -6.01 -12.20 -2.18
CA MET A 278 -6.93 -12.94 -3.04
C MET A 278 -7.28 -14.31 -2.46
N LYS A 279 -6.32 -14.99 -1.83
CA LYS A 279 -6.60 -16.24 -1.11
C LYS A 279 -7.66 -16.03 -0.02
N TRP A 280 -7.53 -14.97 0.77
CA TRP A 280 -8.54 -14.62 1.79
C TRP A 280 -9.92 -14.33 1.18
N ILE A 281 -9.98 -13.60 0.05
CA ILE A 281 -11.23 -13.34 -0.67
C ILE A 281 -11.85 -14.64 -1.20
N TYR A 282 -11.03 -15.53 -1.77
CA TYR A 282 -11.44 -16.82 -2.33
C TYR A 282 -11.91 -17.82 -1.28
N ASP A 283 -11.42 -17.74 -0.05
CA ASP A 283 -11.85 -18.57 1.07
C ASP A 283 -13.12 -18.02 1.76
N GLY A 284 -13.58 -16.82 1.36
CA GLY A 284 -14.76 -16.16 1.90
C GLY A 284 -16.11 -16.66 1.36
N PRO A 285 -17.25 -16.15 1.89
CA PRO A 285 -18.60 -16.65 1.56
C PRO A 285 -19.00 -16.58 0.08
N ASN A 286 -18.37 -15.69 -0.71
CA ASN A 286 -18.59 -15.52 -2.15
C ASN A 286 -17.35 -15.89 -2.97
N GLY A 287 -16.43 -16.68 -2.40
CA GLY A 287 -15.14 -16.97 -2.99
C GLY A 287 -15.19 -17.58 -4.39
N GLN A 288 -16.18 -18.43 -4.68
CA GLN A 288 -16.35 -19.01 -6.01
C GLN A 288 -16.70 -17.96 -7.07
N ALA A 289 -17.59 -17.02 -6.77
CA ALA A 289 -17.92 -15.93 -7.70
C ALA A 289 -16.69 -15.05 -7.99
N TRP A 290 -15.82 -14.84 -6.99
CA TRP A 290 -14.54 -14.17 -7.18
C TRP A 290 -13.59 -14.98 -8.09
N LYS A 291 -13.45 -16.28 -7.86
CA LYS A 291 -12.65 -17.17 -8.74
C LYS A 291 -13.18 -17.14 -10.18
N ASP A 292 -14.49 -17.26 -10.36
CA ASP A 292 -15.15 -17.27 -11.68
C ASP A 292 -14.98 -15.94 -12.41
N SER A 293 -14.91 -14.81 -11.68
CA SER A 293 -14.67 -13.50 -12.28
C SER A 293 -13.27 -13.36 -12.88
N ARG A 294 -12.30 -14.14 -12.37
CA ARG A 294 -10.86 -14.02 -12.65
C ARG A 294 -10.27 -12.64 -12.31
N ILE A 295 -11.00 -11.82 -11.55
CA ILE A 295 -10.52 -10.51 -11.09
C ILE A 295 -9.64 -10.72 -9.87
N LYS A 296 -8.43 -10.18 -9.93
CA LYS A 296 -7.46 -10.17 -8.84
C LYS A 296 -7.24 -8.75 -8.34
N ILE A 297 -7.11 -8.65 -7.03
CA ILE A 297 -6.80 -7.44 -6.29
C ILE A 297 -5.61 -7.78 -5.39
N TYR A 298 -4.49 -7.10 -5.61
CA TYR A 298 -3.28 -7.31 -4.83
C TYR A 298 -2.41 -6.07 -4.89
N GLY A 299 -1.39 -6.01 -4.05
CA GLY A 299 -0.50 -4.87 -3.99
C GLY A 299 0.74 -5.17 -3.20
N TRP A 300 1.64 -4.19 -3.17
CA TRP A 300 2.89 -4.25 -2.43
C TRP A 300 3.24 -2.87 -1.90
N ALA A 301 3.84 -2.83 -0.72
CA ALA A 301 4.38 -1.61 -0.14
C ALA A 301 5.90 -1.77 -0.02
N GLU A 302 6.61 -0.80 -0.58
CA GLU A 302 8.05 -0.78 -0.70
C GLU A 302 8.57 0.43 0.06
N VAL A 303 9.34 0.16 1.12
CA VAL A 303 9.87 1.17 2.03
C VAL A 303 11.38 1.00 2.11
N GLY A 304 12.09 2.03 1.65
CA GLY A 304 13.54 2.12 1.64
C GLY A 304 14.12 2.91 2.78
N ALA A 305 15.39 2.65 3.08
CA ALA A 305 16.18 3.51 3.96
C ALA A 305 17.61 3.58 3.45
N ASN A 306 18.27 4.72 3.62
CA ASN A 306 19.66 4.88 3.24
C ASN A 306 20.47 5.64 4.28
N ALA A 307 21.79 5.46 4.22
CA ALA A 307 22.77 6.16 5.03
C ALA A 307 23.88 6.71 4.13
N SER A 308 24.17 8.00 4.24
CA SER A 308 25.13 8.72 3.40
C SER A 308 25.81 9.82 4.19
N THR A 309 27.05 10.16 3.85
CA THR A 309 27.72 11.36 4.38
C THR A 309 27.26 12.65 3.67
N SER A 310 26.51 12.52 2.57
CA SER A 310 25.97 13.66 1.83
C SER A 310 24.84 14.36 2.58
N THR A 311 24.76 15.67 2.45
CA THR A 311 23.61 16.50 2.88
C THR A 311 22.81 17.05 1.68
N GLN A 312 23.23 16.70 0.46
CA GLN A 312 22.62 17.14 -0.79
C GLN A 312 21.87 16.00 -1.46
N SER A 313 20.93 16.34 -2.35
CA SER A 313 20.21 15.33 -3.14
C SER A 313 21.18 14.46 -3.94
N LEU A 314 20.86 13.17 -4.01
CA LEU A 314 21.60 12.17 -4.77
C LEU A 314 21.14 12.13 -6.24
N ALA A 315 20.18 12.97 -6.64
CA ALA A 315 19.84 13.15 -8.05
C ALA A 315 21.08 13.61 -8.85
N PRO A 316 21.29 13.13 -10.09
CA PRO A 316 20.39 12.31 -10.90
C PRO A 316 20.70 10.80 -10.83
N ALA A 317 21.19 10.25 -9.71
CA ALA A 317 21.45 8.81 -9.59
C ALA A 317 20.18 7.95 -9.47
N GLY A 318 19.00 8.58 -9.36
CA GLY A 318 17.69 7.92 -9.38
C GLY A 318 17.24 7.53 -7.98
N TYR A 319 17.96 6.62 -7.34
CA TYR A 319 17.54 6.09 -6.05
C TYR A 319 18.72 5.78 -5.13
N PRO A 320 18.60 6.06 -3.82
CA PRO A 320 17.60 6.93 -3.18
C PRO A 320 17.92 8.42 -3.47
N ILE A 321 16.92 9.32 -3.56
CA ILE A 321 17.19 10.73 -3.93
C ILE A 321 17.55 11.63 -2.74
N HIS A 322 17.14 11.26 -1.53
CA HIS A 322 17.43 12.02 -0.32
C HIS A 322 18.36 11.22 0.60
N PRO A 323 19.50 11.79 1.05
CA PRO A 323 20.41 11.08 1.93
C PRO A 323 19.83 10.97 3.36
N ASN A 324 20.15 9.85 4.04
CA ASN A 324 19.83 9.59 5.45
C ASN A 324 18.33 9.62 5.79
N ARG A 325 17.50 9.09 4.89
CA ARG A 325 16.04 9.13 5.02
C ARG A 325 15.44 7.74 4.84
N VAL A 326 14.33 7.50 5.54
CA VAL A 326 13.40 6.40 5.24
C VAL A 326 12.32 6.92 4.30
N GLU A 327 12.09 6.21 3.21
CA GLU A 327 11.28 6.64 2.07
C GLU A 327 10.27 5.54 1.73
N LEU A 328 9.07 5.94 1.32
CA LEU A 328 8.10 5.05 0.68
C LEU A 328 8.37 5.16 -0.82
N ASP A 329 9.03 4.16 -1.38
CA ASP A 329 9.38 4.15 -2.79
C ASP A 329 8.12 3.90 -3.60
N GLN A 330 7.42 2.81 -3.29
CA GLN A 330 6.21 2.40 -3.99
C GLN A 330 5.17 1.79 -3.05
N PHE A 331 3.98 2.38 -2.97
CA PHE A 331 2.75 1.67 -2.63
C PHE A 331 2.02 1.37 -3.93
N VAL A 332 2.05 0.10 -4.34
CA VAL A 332 1.43 -0.39 -5.56
C VAL A 332 0.15 -1.13 -5.25
N PHE A 333 -0.91 -0.81 -5.99
CA PHE A 333 -2.19 -1.50 -5.89
C PHE A 333 -2.73 -1.84 -7.29
N HIS A 334 -2.93 -3.13 -7.52
CA HIS A 334 -3.43 -3.70 -8.77
C HIS A 334 -4.89 -4.11 -8.65
N ILE A 335 -5.65 -3.80 -9.69
CA ILE A 335 -6.90 -4.47 -10.01
C ILE A 335 -6.76 -4.98 -11.44
N GLU A 336 -6.81 -6.29 -11.63
CA GLU A 336 -6.65 -6.88 -12.95
C GLU A 336 -7.56 -8.07 -13.19
N ARG A 337 -7.83 -8.32 -14.47
CA ARG A 337 -8.35 -9.58 -14.99
C ARG A 337 -7.49 -9.94 -16.19
N LEU A 338 -6.75 -11.04 -16.10
CA LEU A 338 -5.99 -11.56 -17.23
C LEU A 338 -6.93 -12.37 -18.15
N PRO A 339 -6.86 -12.18 -19.48
CA PRO A 339 -7.56 -13.05 -20.42
C PRO A 339 -7.14 -14.50 -20.24
N ASP A 340 -8.08 -15.42 -20.43
CA ASP A 340 -7.76 -16.84 -20.57
C ASP A 340 -7.14 -17.08 -21.95
N THR A 341 -5.82 -17.23 -21.95
CA THR A 341 -5.05 -17.52 -23.16
C THR A 341 -4.84 -19.03 -23.37
N VAL A 342 -5.29 -19.86 -22.44
CA VAL A 342 -5.21 -21.33 -22.53
C VAL A 342 -6.43 -21.88 -23.28
N GLN A 343 -7.60 -21.26 -23.10
CA GLN A 343 -8.77 -21.64 -23.88
C GLN A 343 -8.62 -21.28 -25.37
N LYS A 344 -9.29 -22.04 -26.25
CA LYS A 344 -9.22 -21.86 -27.72
C LYS A 344 -10.58 -21.64 -28.39
N ASP A 345 -11.66 -21.65 -27.64
CA ASP A 345 -13.01 -21.74 -28.17
C ASP A 345 -13.70 -20.39 -28.36
N HIS A 346 -13.35 -19.37 -27.57
CA HIS A 346 -14.01 -18.05 -27.62
C HIS A 346 -13.04 -16.89 -27.50
N VAL A 347 -13.49 -15.68 -27.87
CA VAL A 347 -12.73 -14.46 -27.59
C VAL A 347 -12.91 -14.14 -26.11
N ASP A 348 -11.81 -13.95 -25.38
CA ASP A 348 -11.83 -13.50 -23.99
C ASP A 348 -11.29 -12.07 -23.89
N TRP A 349 -11.48 -11.43 -22.75
CA TRP A 349 -11.08 -10.04 -22.51
C TRP A 349 -10.20 -9.91 -21.28
N GLY A 350 -9.67 -8.73 -21.03
CA GLY A 350 -8.90 -8.47 -19.83
C GLY A 350 -8.75 -6.99 -19.58
N PHE A 351 -8.25 -6.67 -18.40
CA PHE A 351 -7.85 -5.31 -18.08
C PHE A 351 -6.82 -5.33 -16.94
N ASN A 352 -6.07 -4.25 -16.82
CA ASN A 352 -5.22 -4.00 -15.68
C ASN A 352 -5.23 -2.50 -15.37
N VAL A 353 -5.45 -2.18 -14.09
CA VAL A 353 -5.27 -0.84 -13.54
C VAL A 353 -4.29 -0.94 -12.38
N THR A 354 -3.08 -0.41 -12.58
CA THR A 354 -2.06 -0.32 -11.54
C THR A 354 -2.00 1.11 -11.02
N ASN A 355 -2.19 1.23 -9.72
CA ASN A 355 -2.09 2.48 -8.99
C ASN A 355 -0.75 2.49 -8.26
N VAL A 356 0.01 3.57 -8.40
CA VAL A 356 1.25 3.76 -7.65
C VAL A 356 1.15 5.05 -6.86
N TYR A 357 1.50 4.97 -5.58
CA TYR A 357 1.76 6.12 -4.74
C TYR A 357 3.11 5.98 -4.06
N GLY A 358 3.98 6.98 -4.16
CA GLY A 358 5.30 6.91 -3.52
C GLY A 358 6.27 7.87 -4.16
N LEU A 359 7.56 7.71 -3.87
CA LEU A 359 8.66 8.47 -4.44
C LEU A 359 8.82 8.17 -5.94
N ASP A 360 8.53 6.93 -6.32
CA ASP A 360 8.82 6.38 -7.64
C ASP A 360 7.89 6.89 -8.73
N TYR A 361 6.74 7.49 -8.35
CA TYR A 361 5.83 8.12 -9.30
C TYR A 361 6.57 9.10 -10.23
N ARG A 362 7.67 9.68 -9.73
CA ARG A 362 8.55 10.61 -10.46
C ARG A 362 9.13 10.01 -11.74
N TYR A 363 9.30 8.70 -11.76
CA TYR A 363 9.87 7.95 -12.87
C TYR A 363 8.79 7.29 -13.72
N THR A 364 7.57 7.17 -13.21
CA THR A 364 6.47 6.55 -13.94
C THR A 364 5.61 7.54 -14.72
N ILE A 365 5.58 8.82 -14.33
CA ILE A 365 4.63 9.80 -14.85
C ILE A 365 4.65 9.95 -16.38
N MET A 366 3.46 10.14 -16.96
CA MET A 366 3.29 10.54 -18.35
C MET A 366 2.81 11.98 -18.41
N LYS A 367 3.46 12.81 -19.22
CA LYS A 367 3.05 14.21 -19.42
C LYS A 367 1.57 14.28 -19.79
N GLY A 368 0.79 15.01 -19.00
CA GLY A 368 -0.65 15.25 -19.22
C GLY A 368 -1.59 14.39 -18.36
N ILE A 369 -1.12 13.30 -17.76
CA ILE A 369 -1.92 12.49 -16.81
C ILE A 369 -1.28 12.62 -15.43
N PHE A 370 -1.93 13.38 -14.53
CA PHE A 370 -1.49 13.61 -13.14
C PHE A 370 -0.05 14.16 -12.95
N SER A 371 0.62 14.53 -14.05
CA SER A 371 2.04 14.92 -14.07
C SER A 371 2.35 16.23 -13.35
N ASP A 372 1.37 17.12 -13.19
CA ASP A 372 1.57 18.45 -12.57
C ASP A 372 2.02 18.36 -11.10
N GLN A 373 1.74 17.23 -10.44
CA GLN A 373 2.27 16.94 -9.10
C GLN A 373 3.80 17.05 -9.07
N LEU A 374 4.47 16.53 -10.10
CA LEU A 374 5.91 16.64 -10.26
C LEU A 374 6.31 17.86 -11.10
N LEU A 375 5.73 18.01 -12.29
CA LEU A 375 6.20 18.99 -13.28
C LEU A 375 5.92 20.44 -12.89
N ALA A 376 4.84 20.69 -12.14
CA ALA A 376 4.47 22.04 -11.70
C ALA A 376 4.74 22.27 -10.21
N LYS A 377 4.60 21.24 -9.37
CA LYS A 377 4.68 21.34 -7.90
C LYS A 377 5.89 20.66 -7.29
N ASN A 378 6.65 19.89 -8.08
CA ASN A 378 7.84 19.15 -7.64
C ASN A 378 7.64 18.36 -6.33
N ARG A 379 6.47 17.71 -6.16
CA ARG A 379 6.16 16.94 -4.96
C ARG A 379 7.13 15.77 -4.79
N THR A 380 7.52 15.49 -3.55
CA THR A 380 8.41 14.36 -3.26
C THR A 380 7.72 13.02 -3.52
N TYR A 381 6.50 12.88 -3.05
CA TYR A 381 5.61 11.74 -3.25
C TYR A 381 4.42 12.13 -4.12
N GLY A 382 3.95 11.19 -4.93
CA GLY A 382 2.84 11.48 -5.82
C GLY A 382 2.18 10.22 -6.31
N TYR A 383 1.03 10.44 -6.93
CA TYR A 383 0.20 9.37 -7.45
C TYR A 383 0.31 9.31 -8.98
N ASP A 384 0.46 8.10 -9.51
CA ASP A 384 0.38 7.83 -10.94
C ASP A 384 -0.38 6.52 -11.20
N VAL A 385 -0.90 6.40 -12.42
CA VAL A 385 -1.53 5.19 -12.95
C VAL A 385 -0.69 4.67 -14.11
N PRO A 386 0.45 4.02 -13.83
CA PRO A 386 1.40 3.61 -14.87
C PRO A 386 0.80 2.61 -15.86
N THR A 387 -0.12 1.75 -15.43
CA THR A 387 -0.87 0.89 -16.35
C THR A 387 -2.37 1.12 -16.19
N PHE A 388 -3.02 1.43 -17.30
CA PHE A 388 -4.47 1.38 -17.45
C PHE A 388 -4.76 0.94 -18.88
N TYR A 389 -5.10 -0.32 -19.05
CA TYR A 389 -5.37 -0.88 -20.37
C TYR A 389 -6.47 -1.92 -20.34
N GLY A 390 -7.12 -2.10 -21.48
CA GLY A 390 -8.00 -3.24 -21.77
C GLY A 390 -7.33 -4.16 -22.78
N GLU A 391 -7.72 -5.43 -22.75
CA GLU A 391 -7.22 -6.49 -23.63
C GLU A 391 -8.37 -7.29 -24.24
N LEU A 392 -8.14 -7.76 -25.47
CA LEU A 392 -8.97 -8.76 -26.14
C LEU A 392 -8.07 -9.88 -26.68
N TYR A 393 -8.37 -11.11 -26.29
CA TYR A 393 -7.67 -12.31 -26.72
C TYR A 393 -8.48 -13.07 -27.76
N PHE A 394 -7.86 -13.30 -28.92
CA PHE A 394 -8.41 -14.01 -30.07
C PHE A 394 -7.65 -15.33 -30.26
N PRO A 395 -8.17 -16.47 -29.77
CA PRO A 395 -7.48 -17.75 -29.93
C PRO A 395 -7.48 -18.28 -31.38
N GLN A 396 -8.36 -17.76 -32.24
CA GLN A 396 -8.51 -18.24 -33.62
C GLN A 396 -7.46 -17.65 -34.59
N ILE A 397 -6.63 -16.71 -34.13
CA ILE A 397 -5.60 -16.06 -34.96
C ILE A 397 -4.24 -16.65 -34.59
N ALA A 398 -3.62 -17.35 -35.54
CA ALA A 398 -2.40 -18.13 -35.33
C ALA A 398 -2.56 -19.13 -34.18
N GLU A 399 -1.65 -19.18 -33.21
CA GLU A 399 -1.83 -19.94 -31.96
C GLU A 399 -2.44 -19.10 -30.82
N GLY A 400 -2.78 -17.85 -31.11
CA GLY A 400 -3.40 -16.91 -30.20
C GLY A 400 -2.87 -15.49 -30.44
N MET A 401 -3.77 -14.50 -30.40
CA MET A 401 -3.42 -13.09 -30.49
C MET A 401 -4.04 -12.30 -29.34
N ASN A 402 -3.25 -11.46 -28.67
CA ASN A 402 -3.75 -10.52 -27.67
C ASN A 402 -3.59 -9.09 -28.19
N VAL A 403 -4.69 -8.32 -28.17
CA VAL A 403 -4.72 -6.90 -28.55
C VAL A 403 -4.92 -6.08 -27.28
N ARG A 404 -3.92 -5.30 -26.92
CA ARG A 404 -3.96 -4.39 -25.76
C ARG A 404 -4.10 -2.96 -26.22
N VAL A 405 -5.00 -2.21 -25.55
CA VAL A 405 -5.25 -0.79 -25.80
C VAL A 405 -5.22 -0.02 -24.49
N GLY A 406 -4.40 1.03 -24.43
CA GLY A 406 -4.33 1.91 -23.27
C GLY A 406 -2.90 2.32 -22.94
N ARG A 407 -2.63 2.60 -21.67
CA ARG A 407 -1.29 2.86 -21.15
C ARG A 407 -0.73 1.60 -20.52
N TYR A 408 0.48 1.22 -20.94
CA TYR A 408 1.19 0.04 -20.46
C TYR A 408 2.68 0.35 -20.29
N LEU A 409 3.39 -0.52 -19.56
CA LEU A 409 4.84 -0.44 -19.43
C LEU A 409 5.50 -0.64 -20.81
N SER A 410 6.58 0.09 -21.09
CA SER A 410 7.22 0.12 -22.40
C SER A 410 7.62 -1.27 -22.94
N VAL A 411 7.53 -1.46 -24.26
CA VAL A 411 7.93 -2.70 -24.97
C VAL A 411 9.13 -2.39 -25.86
N PRO A 412 10.24 -3.19 -25.86
CA PRO A 412 10.62 -4.22 -24.91
C PRO A 412 11.46 -3.61 -23.77
N ASP A 413 10.84 -3.27 -22.65
CA ASP A 413 11.61 -2.85 -21.47
C ASP A 413 12.15 -4.07 -20.72
N ILE A 414 13.41 -3.98 -20.25
CA ILE A 414 14.24 -5.12 -19.81
C ILE A 414 14.03 -5.46 -18.32
N GLU A 415 13.17 -4.73 -17.62
CA GLU A 415 13.11 -4.80 -16.15
C GLU A 415 11.68 -4.76 -15.58
N THR A 416 11.52 -5.40 -14.43
CA THR A 416 10.26 -5.46 -13.70
C THR A 416 10.13 -4.28 -12.76
N GLN A 417 9.27 -3.33 -13.12
CA GLN A 417 9.35 -2.00 -12.49
C GLN A 417 8.46 -1.73 -11.28
N MET A 418 7.46 -2.58 -11.10
CA MET A 418 6.57 -2.46 -9.96
C MET A 418 7.08 -3.36 -8.85
N ALA A 419 7.01 -2.88 -7.61
CA ALA A 419 7.42 -3.61 -6.42
C ALA A 419 6.90 -5.07 -6.35
N PRO A 420 5.65 -5.41 -6.75
CA PRO A 420 5.17 -6.80 -6.77
C PRO A 420 5.97 -7.75 -7.67
N GLY A 421 6.70 -7.24 -8.65
CA GLY A 421 7.56 -8.02 -9.52
C GLY A 421 9.07 -7.79 -9.30
N ASN A 422 9.43 -6.83 -8.44
CA ASN A 422 10.82 -6.53 -8.03
C ASN A 422 11.10 -6.99 -6.60
N TRP A 423 11.10 -8.31 -6.39
CA TRP A 423 11.23 -8.90 -5.04
C TRP A 423 12.55 -8.62 -4.35
N LEU A 424 13.61 -8.39 -5.12
CA LEU A 424 14.94 -8.14 -4.58
C LEU A 424 15.17 -6.67 -4.25
N TYR A 425 14.18 -5.80 -4.51
CA TYR A 425 14.28 -4.38 -4.21
C TYR A 425 15.51 -3.75 -4.89
N THR A 426 15.70 -4.08 -6.17
CA THR A 426 16.81 -3.61 -7.00
C THR A 426 16.28 -2.80 -8.16
N HIS A 427 16.76 -1.57 -8.33
CA HIS A 427 16.31 -0.68 -9.41
C HIS A 427 17.47 -0.40 -10.35
N SER A 428 17.23 -0.53 -11.65
CA SER A 428 18.17 -0.09 -12.66
C SER A 428 18.32 1.42 -12.67
N LEU A 429 19.53 1.87 -12.97
CA LEU A 429 19.81 3.27 -13.27
C LEU A 429 19.03 3.78 -14.51
N LEU A 430 18.52 2.87 -15.35
CA LEU A 430 17.74 3.22 -16.55
C LEU A 430 16.36 3.82 -16.24
N TYR A 431 15.83 3.66 -15.01
CA TYR A 431 14.58 4.29 -14.55
C TYR A 431 14.49 5.79 -14.81
N ILE A 432 15.65 6.45 -14.94
CA ILE A 432 15.77 7.90 -15.02
C ILE A 432 15.78 8.37 -16.48
N PHE A 433 16.08 7.48 -17.43
CA PHE A 433 16.38 7.82 -18.82
C PHE A 433 15.38 7.26 -19.81
N ASP A 434 14.85 6.05 -19.59
CA ASP A 434 14.01 5.37 -20.56
C ASP A 434 12.52 5.73 -20.40
N PRO A 435 11.76 5.80 -21.51
CA PRO A 435 10.32 6.08 -21.45
C PRO A 435 9.61 4.91 -20.75
N PHE A 436 9.21 5.15 -19.50
CA PHE A 436 8.64 4.14 -18.62
C PHE A 436 7.31 3.56 -19.11
N THR A 437 6.44 4.42 -19.64
CA THR A 437 5.10 4.04 -20.12
C THR A 437 4.88 4.48 -21.54
N GLN A 438 4.14 3.65 -22.27
CA GLN A 438 3.63 3.94 -23.60
C GLN A 438 2.11 3.99 -23.53
N MET A 439 1.51 4.85 -24.34
CA MET A 439 0.06 4.89 -24.54
C MET A 439 -0.23 4.61 -26.01
N GLY A 440 -1.03 3.59 -26.27
CA GLY A 440 -1.31 3.17 -27.64
C GLY A 440 -1.98 1.81 -27.72
N VAL A 441 -1.69 1.12 -28.82
CA VAL A 441 -2.18 -0.22 -29.14
C VAL A 441 -0.98 -1.12 -29.37
N VAL A 442 -0.94 -2.28 -28.72
CA VAL A 442 0.06 -3.33 -28.97
C VAL A 442 -0.64 -4.65 -29.25
N ASN A 443 -0.11 -5.37 -30.24
CA ASN A 443 -0.59 -6.69 -30.63
C ASN A 443 0.53 -7.70 -30.36
N THR A 444 0.22 -8.75 -29.62
CA THR A 444 1.11 -9.89 -29.37
C THR A 444 0.52 -11.12 -30.06
N VAL A 445 1.31 -11.83 -30.88
CA VAL A 445 0.79 -12.90 -31.75
C VAL A 445 1.68 -14.13 -31.63
N LYS A 446 1.18 -15.17 -30.96
CA LYS A 446 1.87 -16.45 -30.90
C LYS A 446 1.79 -17.15 -32.25
N LEU A 447 2.93 -17.30 -32.92
CA LEU A 447 3.04 -18.01 -34.20
C LEU A 447 3.26 -19.51 -34.00
N ASN A 448 4.04 -19.87 -32.97
CA ASN A 448 4.31 -21.24 -32.51
C ASN A 448 4.98 -21.20 -31.13
N ASP A 449 5.35 -22.36 -30.59
CA ASP A 449 6.01 -22.47 -29.27
C ASP A 449 7.37 -21.74 -29.14
N GLN A 450 7.98 -21.30 -30.25
CA GLN A 450 9.26 -20.59 -30.26
C GLN A 450 9.13 -19.10 -30.61
N TRP A 451 7.96 -18.64 -31.07
CA TRP A 451 7.77 -17.29 -31.61
C TRP A 451 6.48 -16.66 -31.09
N LEU A 452 6.63 -15.54 -30.40
CA LEU A 452 5.57 -14.71 -29.80
C LEU A 452 5.58 -13.29 -30.35
#